data_AF-A0A356KI40-F1
#
_entry.id   AF-A0A356KI40-F1
#
_cell.length_a   1.000
_cell.length_b   1.000
_cell.length_c   1.000
_cell.angle_alpha   90.00
_cell.angle_beta   90.00
_cell.angle_gamma   90.00
#
_symmetry.space_group_name_H-M   'P 1'
#
loop_
_entity.id
_entity.type
_entity.pdbx_description
1 polymer ?
#
loop_
_entity_poly.entity_id
_entity_poly.type
_entity_poly.pdbx_seq_one_letter_code
_entity_poly.pdbx_strand_id
1 'polypeptide(L)'
;MFGLGALGLLGGALSHVVRGLTPGDPDSGARHALFVTIDVLAALGVWRRPRWFVLPFACLTLQQMTTHGAAAAQALQAGGAPQPVDAIVTLGLPLLLAALVWDAWRPLPEPGGET
;
A
#
# COMPACT_ATOMS: atom_id res chain seq x y z
N MET A 1 10.19 -5.99 -7.85
CA MET A 1 8.86 -5.94 -7.18
C MET A 1 8.81 -4.86 -6.10
N PHE A 2 9.64 -4.92 -5.05
CA PHE A 2 9.58 -3.95 -3.95
C PHE A 2 9.83 -2.49 -4.37
N GLY A 3 10.77 -2.23 -5.29
CA GLY A 3 10.97 -0.88 -5.82
C GLY A 3 9.73 -0.30 -6.52
N LEU A 4 9.05 -1.10 -7.34
CA LEU A 4 7.78 -0.71 -7.97
C LEU A 4 6.67 -0.51 -6.94
N GLY A 5 6.60 -1.37 -5.92
CA GLY A 5 5.66 -1.22 -4.80
C GLY A 5 5.88 0.07 -4.03
N ALA A 6 7.14 0.40 -3.70
CA ALA A 6 7.50 1.64 -3.02
C ALA A 6 7.15 2.88 -3.88
N LEU A 7 7.43 2.84 -5.19
CA LEU A 7 7.03 3.91 -6.12
C LEU A 7 5.51 4.06 -6.21
N GLY A 8 4.76 2.95 -6.23
CA GLY A 8 3.29 2.98 -6.21
C GLY A 8 2.74 3.66 -4.95
N LEU A 9 3.30 3.35 -3.79
CA LEU A 9 2.94 3.98 -2.52
C LEU A 9 3.29 5.48 -2.49
N LEU A 10 4.45 5.87 -3.03
CA LEU A 10 4.79 7.29 -3.21
C LEU A 10 3.83 8.00 -4.18
N GLY A 11 3.33 7.31 -5.20
CA GLY A 11 2.25 7.80 -6.05
C GLY A 11 0.95 8.03 -5.27
N GLY A 12 0.61 7.13 -4.35
CA GLY A 12 -0.49 7.30 -3.39
C GLY A 12 -0.31 8.54 -2.54
N ALA A 13 0.87 8.72 -1.94
CA ALA A 13 1.20 9.89 -1.13
C ALA A 13 1.02 11.19 -1.93
N LEU A 14 1.54 11.23 -3.17
CA LEU A 14 1.37 12.39 -4.04
C LEU A 14 -0.11 12.67 -4.34
N SER A 15 -0.91 11.62 -4.58
CA SER A 15 -2.35 11.78 -4.80
C SER A 15 -3.05 12.43 -3.60
N HIS A 16 -2.66 12.07 -2.37
CA HIS A 16 -3.21 12.67 -1.15
C HIS A 16 -2.74 14.11 -0.95
N VAL A 17 -1.50 14.45 -1.30
CA VAL A 17 -1.04 15.85 -1.33
C VAL A 17 -1.89 16.67 -2.30
N VAL A 18 -2.08 16.18 -3.53
CA VAL A 18 -2.87 16.88 -4.55
C VAL A 18 -4.31 17.08 -4.09
N ARG A 19 -4.95 16.03 -3.55
CA ARG A 19 -6.33 16.11 -3.04
C ARG A 19 -6.47 17.04 -1.84
N GLY A 20 -5.53 16.99 -0.89
CA GLY A 20 -5.54 17.88 0.27
C GLY A 20 -5.31 19.37 -0.08
N LEU A 21 -4.74 19.66 -1.24
CA LEU A 21 -4.59 21.02 -1.76
C LEU A 21 -5.73 21.43 -2.72
N THR A 22 -6.62 20.50 -3.08
CA THR A 22 -7.73 20.77 -4.01
C THR A 22 -8.89 21.42 -3.26
N PRO A 23 -9.33 22.63 -3.66
CA PRO A 23 -10.49 23.27 -3.03
C PRO A 23 -11.76 22.45 -3.18
N GLY A 24 -12.52 22.31 -2.09
CA GLY A 24 -13.79 21.57 -2.09
C GLY A 24 -13.66 20.06 -1.87
N ASP A 25 -12.46 19.55 -1.59
CA ASP A 25 -12.31 18.18 -1.11
C ASP A 25 -13.04 18.02 0.25
N PRO A 26 -13.89 17.00 0.41
CA PRO A 26 -14.72 16.83 1.61
C PRO A 26 -13.92 16.35 2.83
N ASP A 27 -12.69 15.86 2.64
CA ASP A 27 -11.84 15.38 3.72
C ASP A 27 -10.99 16.50 4.34
N SER A 28 -10.72 16.40 5.64
CA SER A 28 -9.89 17.38 6.33
C SER A 28 -8.43 17.30 5.89
N GLY A 29 -7.73 18.44 5.90
CA GLY A 29 -6.29 18.48 5.62
C GLY A 29 -5.47 17.56 6.56
N ALA A 30 -5.93 17.36 7.79
CA ALA A 30 -5.32 16.42 8.74
C ALA A 30 -5.43 14.96 8.27
N ARG A 31 -6.55 14.58 7.65
CA ARG A 31 -6.76 13.24 7.09
C ARG A 31 -5.82 13.00 5.91
N HIS A 32 -5.67 13.97 5.02
CA HIS A 32 -4.71 13.89 3.91
C HIS A 32 -3.26 13.79 4.42
N ALA A 33 -2.88 14.61 5.39
CA ALA A 33 -1.55 14.55 6.00
C ALA A 33 -1.24 13.17 6.64
N LEU A 34 -2.24 12.55 7.28
CA LEU A 34 -2.12 11.20 7.81
C LEU A 34 -1.88 10.18 6.71
N PHE A 35 -2.65 10.23 5.61
CA PHE A 35 -2.48 9.30 4.50
C PHE A 35 -1.13 9.44 3.81
N VAL A 36 -0.68 10.68 3.56
CA VAL A 36 0.67 10.96 3.06
C VAL A 36 1.74 10.32 3.97
N THR A 37 1.58 10.46 5.29
CA THR A 37 2.53 9.88 6.25
C THR A 37 2.53 8.35 6.18
N ILE A 38 1.35 7.73 6.15
CA ILE A 38 1.21 6.28 6.05
C ILE A 38 1.87 5.76 4.77
N ASP A 39 1.59 6.39 3.63
CA ASP A 39 2.13 5.98 2.32
C ASP A 39 3.65 6.10 2.27
N VAL A 40 4.22 7.19 2.79
CA VAL A 40 5.68 7.37 2.85
C VAL A 40 6.32 6.34 3.77
N LEU A 41 5.75 6.09 4.95
CA LEU A 41 6.26 5.08 5.87
C LEU A 41 6.14 3.67 5.29
N ALA A 42 5.05 3.37 4.61
CA ALA A 42 4.84 2.11 3.92
C ALA A 42 5.85 1.94 2.78
N ALA A 43 6.10 2.98 1.98
CA ALA A 43 7.09 2.96 0.92
C ALA A 43 8.50 2.68 1.47
N LEU A 44 8.87 3.34 2.57
CA LEU A 44 10.15 3.11 3.27
C LEU A 44 10.24 1.69 3.84
N GLY A 45 9.17 1.18 4.44
CA GLY A 45 9.10 -0.17 4.98
C GLY A 45 9.22 -1.24 3.88
N VAL A 46 8.52 -1.05 2.76
CA VAL A 46 8.61 -1.91 1.57
C VAL A 46 10.01 -1.86 0.96
N TRP A 47 10.66 -0.70 0.96
CA TRP A 47 12.02 -0.54 0.44
C TRP A 47 13.06 -1.22 1.33
N ARG A 48 13.01 -1.00 2.65
CA ARG A 48 13.98 -1.55 3.61
C ARG A 48 13.71 -2.99 4.02
N ARG A 49 12.47 -3.45 3.86
CA ARG A 49 12.02 -4.83 4.11
C ARG A 49 12.38 -5.38 5.51
N PRO A 50 12.22 -4.61 6.61
CA PRO A 50 12.47 -5.20 7.92
C PRO A 50 11.40 -6.27 8.22
N ARG A 51 11.79 -7.43 8.74
CA ARG A 51 10.88 -8.59 8.90
C ARG A 51 9.64 -8.28 9.74
N TRP A 52 9.77 -7.40 10.75
CA TRP A 52 8.65 -6.98 11.60
C TRP A 52 7.62 -6.12 10.86
N PHE A 53 7.98 -5.47 9.74
CA PHE A 53 7.07 -4.60 8.98
C PHE A 53 5.97 -5.36 8.23
N VAL A 54 6.13 -6.67 8.04
CA VAL A 54 5.08 -7.52 7.46
C VAL A 54 3.76 -7.37 8.22
N LEU A 55 3.82 -7.30 9.55
CA LEU A 55 2.64 -7.23 10.41
C LEU A 55 1.86 -5.90 10.27
N PRO A 56 2.47 -4.71 10.45
CA PRO A 56 1.76 -3.45 10.20
C PRO A 56 1.32 -3.30 8.74
N PHE A 57 2.10 -3.79 7.77
CA PHE A 57 1.70 -3.75 6.36
C PHE A 57 0.50 -4.69 6.07
N ALA A 58 0.39 -5.82 6.77
CA ALA A 58 -0.77 -6.70 6.70
C ALA A 58 -2.02 -5.99 7.25
N CYS A 59 -1.90 -5.30 8.39
CA CYS A 59 -3.01 -4.50 8.94
C CYS A 59 -3.44 -3.40 7.98
N LEU A 60 -2.49 -2.68 7.36
CA LEU A 60 -2.78 -1.68 6.35
C LEU A 60 -3.49 -2.30 5.14
N THR A 61 -2.97 -3.40 4.61
CA THR A 61 -3.57 -4.13 3.48
C THR A 61 -5.03 -4.51 3.79
N LEU A 62 -5.29 -5.08 4.98
CA LEU A 62 -6.65 -5.42 5.40
C LEU A 62 -7.57 -4.19 5.48
N GLN A 63 -7.09 -3.09 6.05
CA GLN A 63 -7.85 -1.84 6.12
C GLN A 63 -8.14 -1.26 4.72
N GLN A 64 -7.23 -1.42 3.77
CA GLN A 64 -7.45 -1.00 2.38
C GLN A 64 -8.45 -1.90 1.65
N MET A 65 -8.50 -3.20 1.98
CA MET A 65 -9.51 -4.10 1.43
C MET A 65 -10.94 -3.76 1.89
N THR A 66 -11.13 -3.26 3.11
CA THR A 66 -12.48 -2.88 3.58
C THR A 66 -13.01 -1.60 2.93
N THR A 67 -12.13 -0.77 2.38
CA THR A 67 -12.49 0.50 1.73
C THR A 67 -12.48 0.36 0.21
N HIS A 68 -11.30 0.24 -0.39
CA HIS A 68 -11.15 0.09 -1.84
C HIS A 68 -11.70 -1.23 -2.37
N GLY A 69 -11.50 -2.32 -1.63
CA GLY A 69 -12.07 -3.63 -2.01
C GLY A 69 -13.60 -3.63 -2.00
N ALA A 70 -14.21 -2.97 -1.01
CA ALA A 70 -15.66 -2.82 -0.96
C ALA A 70 -16.18 -1.95 -2.11
N ALA A 71 -15.50 -0.84 -2.43
CA ALA A 71 -15.86 0.01 -3.57
C ALA A 71 -15.76 -0.73 -4.91
N ALA A 72 -14.67 -1.48 -5.13
CA ALA A 72 -14.50 -2.31 -6.32
C ALA A 72 -15.59 -3.39 -6.42
N ALA A 73 -15.91 -4.06 -5.32
CA ALA A 73 -16.96 -5.08 -5.28
C ALA A 73 -18.34 -4.50 -5.59
N GLN A 74 -18.67 -3.33 -5.04
CA GLN A 74 -19.93 -2.63 -5.33
C GLN A 74 -20.03 -2.23 -6.80
N ALA A 75 -18.95 -1.71 -7.39
CA ALA A 75 -18.92 -1.36 -8.81
C ALA A 75 -19.21 -2.58 -9.70
N LEU A 76 -18.58 -3.72 -9.39
CA LEU A 76 -18.80 -4.98 -10.12
C LEU A 76 -20.24 -5.51 -9.95
N GLN A 77 -20.79 -5.45 -8.74
CA GLN A 77 -22.18 -5.86 -8.47
C GLN A 77 -23.20 -4.98 -9.21
N ALA A 78 -22.88 -3.70 -9.40
CA ALA A 78 -23.69 -2.78 -10.20
C ALA A 78 -23.53 -2.97 -11.73
N GLY A 79 -22.73 -3.96 -12.17
CA GLY A 79 -22.44 -4.21 -13.58
C GLY A 79 -21.43 -3.24 -14.20
N GLY A 80 -20.74 -2.45 -13.39
CA GLY A 80 -19.69 -1.52 -13.80
C GLY A 80 -18.28 -2.08 -13.62
N ALA A 81 -17.28 -1.33 -14.08
CA ALA A 81 -15.88 -1.58 -13.79
C ALA A 81 -15.44 -0.82 -12.52
N PRO A 82 -14.60 -1.40 -11.65
CA PRO A 82 -13.96 -0.67 -10.56
C PRO A 82 -13.19 0.54 -11.06
N GLN A 83 -13.08 1.58 -10.23
CA GLN A 83 -12.15 2.66 -10.53
C GLN A 83 -10.72 2.09 -10.57
N PRO A 84 -9.83 2.61 -11.45
CA PRO A 84 -8.47 2.10 -11.57
C PRO A 84 -7.71 2.09 -10.23
N VAL A 85 -7.91 3.11 -9.39
CA VAL A 85 -7.29 3.18 -8.06
C VAL A 85 -7.74 2.04 -7.16
N ASP A 86 -9.04 1.74 -7.14
CA ASP A 86 -9.59 0.65 -6.34
C ASP A 86 -9.05 -0.69 -6.81
N ALA A 87 -9.01 -0.92 -8.13
CA ALA A 87 -8.44 -2.14 -8.71
C ALA A 87 -6.95 -2.32 -8.37
N ILE A 88 -6.15 -1.25 -8.52
CA ILE A 88 -4.71 -1.27 -8.23
C ILE A 88 -4.46 -1.51 -6.75
N VAL A 89 -5.20 -0.85 -5.86
CA VAL A 89 -5.04 -1.03 -4.40
C VAL A 89 -5.46 -2.44 -3.99
N THR A 90 -6.63 -2.90 -4.47
CA THR A 90 -7.20 -4.21 -4.13
C THR A 90 -6.35 -5.38 -4.60
N LEU A 91 -5.64 -5.26 -5.72
CA LEU A 91 -4.77 -6.33 -6.22
C LEU A 91 -3.30 -6.13 -5.84
N GLY A 92 -2.81 -4.90 -5.93
CA GLY A 92 -1.41 -4.56 -5.73
C GLY A 92 -0.94 -4.74 -4.29
N LEU A 93 -1.73 -4.29 -3.30
CA LEU A 93 -1.32 -4.40 -1.89
C LEU A 93 -1.25 -5.86 -1.41
N PRO A 94 -2.24 -6.74 -1.69
CA PRO A 94 -2.12 -8.17 -1.35
C PRO A 94 -0.93 -8.86 -2.02
N LEU A 95 -0.65 -8.55 -3.30
CA LEU A 95 0.52 -9.10 -3.99
C LEU A 95 1.84 -8.63 -3.36
N LEU A 96 1.91 -7.35 -2.97
CA LEU A 96 3.08 -6.80 -2.31
C LEU A 96 3.26 -7.37 -0.89
N LEU A 97 2.16 -7.58 -0.15
CA LEU A 97 2.17 -8.26 1.14
C LEU A 97 2.66 -9.71 1.01
N ALA A 98 2.16 -10.47 0.02
CA ALA A 98 2.61 -11.83 -0.23
C ALA A 98 4.12 -11.89 -0.51
N ALA A 99 4.63 -10.92 -1.28
CA ALA A 99 6.06 -10.80 -1.53
C ALA A 99 6.86 -10.47 -0.27
N LEU A 100 6.36 -9.57 0.60
CA LEU A 100 6.99 -9.24 1.88
C LEU A 100 7.01 -10.45 2.83
N VAL A 101 5.92 -11.22 2.92
CA VAL A 101 5.86 -12.46 3.69
C VAL A 101 6.92 -13.44 3.17
N TRP A 102 6.96 -13.66 1.86
CA TRP A 102 7.93 -14.56 1.26
C TRP A 102 9.39 -14.14 1.54
N ASP A 103 9.72 -12.86 1.39
CA ASP A 103 11.06 -12.32 1.67
C ASP A 103 11.41 -12.46 3.17
N ALA A 104 10.45 -12.17 4.06
CA ALA A 104 10.63 -12.28 5.50
C ALA A 104 10.75 -13.71 6.02
N TRP A 105 10.48 -14.74 5.20
CA TRP A 105 10.62 -16.15 5.56
C TRP A 105 11.95 -16.75 5.07
N ARG A 106 12.73 -16.02 4.26
CA ARG A 106 14.04 -16.49 3.80
C ARG A 106 15.06 -16.50 4.96
N PRO A 107 15.89 -17.54 5.09
CA PRO A 107 16.99 -17.55 6.06
C PRO A 107 17.89 -16.34 5.85
N LEU A 108 18.43 -15.77 6.93
CA LEU A 108 19.53 -14.82 6.79
C LEU A 108 20.74 -15.56 6.23
N PRO A 109 21.58 -14.93 5.38
CA PRO A 109 22.87 -15.49 5.05
C PRO A 109 23.62 -15.81 6.34
N GLU A 110 24.16 -17.02 6.46
CA GLU A 110 25.03 -17.37 7.58
C GLU A 110 26.21 -16.40 7.63
N PRO A 111 26.56 -15.82 8.79
CA PRO A 111 27.74 -14.99 8.91
C PRO A 111 28.98 -15.83 8.60
N GLY A 112 29.63 -15.57 7.46
CA GLY A 112 30.88 -16.24 7.06
C GLY A 112 30.78 -17.26 5.92
N GLY A 113 29.63 -17.36 5.23
CA GLY A 113 29.54 -18.11 3.98
C GLY A 113 30.22 -17.36 2.83
N GLU A 114 31.54 -17.47 2.70
CA GLU A 114 32.25 -17.07 1.47
C GLU A 114 31.78 -17.98 0.31
N THR A 115 31.30 -17.37 -0.77
CA THR A 115 30.98 -18.04 -2.05
C THR A 115 32.22 -18.17 -2.92
#